data_AF-A0A1N6YII7-F1
#
_entry.id   AF-A0A1N6YII7-F1
#
_cell.length_a   1.000
_cell.length_b   1.000
_cell.length_c   1.000
_cell.angle_alpha   90.00
_cell.angle_beta   90.00
_cell.angle_gamma   90.00
#
_symmetry.space_group_name_H-M   'P 1'
#
loop_
_entity.id
_entity.type
_entity.pdbx_description
1 polymer ?
#
loop_
_entity_poly.entity_id
_entity_poly.type
_entity_poly.pdbx_seq_one_letter_code
_entity_poly.pdbx_strand_id
1 'polypeptide(L)' 'MMAYIKLCSECRSRSISASKEEWICPHCGTDLSDEPVFRQIKIKKNWWETEKSKNKKKKALA' A
#
# COMPACT_ATOMS: atom_id res chain seq x y z
N MET A 1 -9.47 0.80 -2.01
CA MET A 1 -8.79 0.19 -0.84
C MET A 1 -7.77 1.20 -0.35
N MET A 2 -7.70 1.44 0.96
CA MET A 2 -6.72 2.36 1.54
C MET A 2 -5.59 1.54 2.17
N ALA A 3 -4.37 2.01 2.03
CA ALA A 3 -3.24 1.54 2.83
C ALA A 3 -2.70 2.71 3.65
N TYR A 4 -2.34 2.40 4.88
CA TYR A 4 -1.76 3.33 5.83
C TYR A 4 -0.29 2.99 5.98
N ILE A 5 0.53 4.00 6.25
CA ILE A 5 1.96 3.87 6.52
C ILE A 5 2.24 4.56 7.85
N LYS A 6 2.85 3.85 8.78
CA LYS A 6 3.44 4.39 10.03
C LYS A 6 4.97 4.25 9.96
N LEU A 7 5.69 5.16 10.61
CA LEU A 7 7.12 5.00 10.85
C LEU A 7 7.28 4.38 12.23
N CYS A 8 8.03 3.28 12.33
CA CYS A 8 8.31 2.71 13.62
C CYS A 8 9.40 3.53 14.33
N SER A 9 9.14 3.97 15.56
CA SER A 9 10.11 4.69 16.39
C SER A 9 11.37 3.86 16.69
N GLU A 10 11.20 2.56 16.94
CA GLU A 10 12.28 1.64 17.31
C GLU A 10 13.19 1.30 16.11
N CYS A 11 12.62 0.68 15.08
CA CYS A 11 13.41 0.19 13.94
C CYS A 11 13.54 1.21 12.80
N ARG A 12 12.93 2.40 12.92
CA ARG A 12 12.91 3.49 11.91
C ARG A 12 12.43 3.04 10.53
N SER A 13 11.80 1.87 10.46
CA SER A 13 11.31 1.26 9.23
C SER A 13 9.88 1.68 8.94
N ARG A 14 9.51 1.65 7.66
CA ARG A 14 8.16 1.97 7.21
C ARG A 14 7.29 0.74 7.38
N SER A 15 6.36 0.82 8.32
CA SER A 15 5.32 -0.19 8.51
C SER A 15 4.14 0.16 7.62
N ILE A 16 3.54 -0.84 6.95
CA ILE A 16 2.36 -0.65 6.08
C ILE A 16 1.23 -1.55 6.57
N SER A 17 0.03 -1.00 6.76
CA SER A 17 -1.16 -1.74 7.19
C SER A 17 -2.41 -1.30 6.45
N ALA A 18 -3.38 -2.20 6.36
CA ALA A 18 -4.71 -1.91 5.84
C ALA A 18 -5.65 -1.30 6.90
N SER A 19 -5.26 -1.30 8.19
CA SER A 19 -5.99 -0.69 9.31
C SER A 19 -5.12 0.31 10.08
N LYS A 20 -5.74 1.15 10.92
CA LYS A 20 -5.08 2.15 11.77
C LYS A 20 -5.04 1.80 13.25
N GLU A 21 -5.90 0.88 13.68
CA GLU A 21 -6.26 0.63 15.09
C GLU A 21 -5.17 -0.18 15.79
N GLU A 22 -5.22 -1.51 15.70
CA GLU A 22 -4.21 -2.40 16.25
C GLU A 22 -3.10 -2.60 15.23
N TRP A 23 -1.91 -2.09 15.53
CA TRP A 23 -0.81 -2.10 14.58
C TRP A 23 0.51 -2.51 15.23
N ILE A 24 0.89 -3.76 15.04
CA ILE A 24 2.22 -4.24 15.41
C ILE A 24 3.20 -4.03 14.25
N CYS A 25 4.38 -3.49 14.55
CA CYS A 25 5.45 -3.34 13.58
C CYS A 25 5.90 -4.72 13.07
N PRO A 26 5.81 -5.02 11.76
CA PRO A 26 6.18 -6.33 11.22
C PRO A 26 7.69 -6.59 11.25
N HIS A 27 8.50 -5.57 11.53
CA HIS A 27 9.96 -5.67 11.55
C HIS A 27 10.52 -5.99 12.93
N CYS A 28 9.93 -5.42 13.99
CA CYS A 28 10.48 -5.51 15.35
C CYS A 28 9.46 -5.92 16.41
N GLY A 29 8.18 -6.08 16.05
CA GLY A 29 7.14 -6.49 16.99
C GLY A 29 6.66 -5.40 17.96
N THR A 30 7.18 -4.17 17.85
CA THR A 30 6.73 -3.04 18.67
C THR A 30 5.30 -2.66 18.33
N ASP A 31 4.50 -2.35 19.35
CA ASP A 31 3.17 -1.77 19.15
C ASP A 31 3.29 -0.33 18.62
N LEU A 32 2.58 -0.07 17.52
CA LEU A 32 2.49 1.22 16.84
C LEU A 32 1.04 1.70 16.85
N SER A 33 0.18 1.21 17.74
CA SER A 33 -1.25 1.54 17.74
C SER A 33 -1.44 3.03 18.03
N ASP A 34 -0.70 3.57 19.00
CA ASP A 34 -0.67 5.00 19.37
C ASP A 34 0.15 5.87 18.41
N GLU A 35 1.00 5.29 17.56
CA GLU A 35 1.84 6.06 16.65
C GLU A 35 1.01 6.72 15.52
N PRO A 36 1.33 7.98 15.15
CA PRO A 36 0.60 8.69 14.12
C PRO A 36 0.84 8.09 12.73
N VAL A 37 -0.20 8.10 11.90
CA VAL A 37 -0.09 7.67 10.51
C VAL A 37 0.75 8.69 9.73
N PHE A 38 1.94 8.26 9.31
CA PHE A 38 2.85 9.05 8.48
C PHE A 38 2.26 9.35 7.09
N ARG A 39 1.63 8.36 6.45
CA ARG A 39 1.05 8.53 5.10
C ARG A 39 -0.14 7.62 4.84
N GLN A 40 -1.05 8.04 3.97
CA GLN A 40 -2.18 7.24 3.49
C GLN A 40 -2.15 7.16 1.96
N ILE A 41 -2.37 5.97 1.41
CA ILE A 41 -2.33 5.70 -0.03
C ILE A 41 -3.66 5.08 -0.47
N LYS A 42 -4.26 5.66 -1.51
CA LYS A 42 -5.37 5.02 -2.24
C LYS A 42 -4.80 3.99 -3.20
N ILE A 43 -4.97 2.72 -2.88
CA ILE A 43 -4.67 1.63 -3.80
C ILE A 43 -5.77 1.61 -4.87
N LYS A 44 -5.42 2.02 -6.10
CA LYS A 44 -6.28 1.86 -7.27
C LYS A 44 -6.27 0.40 -7.70
N LYS A 45 -7.45 -0.20 -7.80
CA LYS A 45 -7.65 -1.64 -7.93
C LYS A 45 -7.67 -2.08 -9.40
N ASN A 46 -6.71 -1.64 -10.23
CA ASN A 46 -6.83 -1.79 -11.69
C ASN A 46 -5.49 -1.85 -12.46
N TRP A 47 -4.35 -2.15 -11.82
CA TRP A 47 -3.06 -2.13 -12.52
C TRP A 47 -2.98 -3.15 -13.67
N TRP A 48 -3.70 -4.28 -13.55
CA TRP A 48 -3.81 -5.34 -14.57
C TRP A 48 -4.73 -5.03 -15.77
N GLU A 49 -5.55 -3.96 -15.74
CA GLU A 49 -6.36 -3.58 -16.91
C GLU A 49 -5.54 -2.84 -17.98
N THR A 50 -4.42 -2.26 -17.58
CA THR A 50 -3.53 -1.48 -18.45
C THR A 50 -2.82 -2.35 -19.51
N GLU A 51 -2.65 -3.65 -19.27
CA GLU A 51 -2.04 -4.57 -20.25
C GLU A 51 -3.00 -4.98 -21.36
N LYS A 52 -4.29 -5.17 -21.06
CA LYS A 52 -5.31 -5.52 -22.08
C LYS A 52 -5.58 -4.36 -23.06
N SER A 53 -5.40 -3.12 -22.62
CA SER A 53 -5.63 -1.93 -23.47
C SER A 53 -4.59 -1.76 -24.58
N LYS A 54 -3.35 -2.25 -24.38
CA LYS A 54 -2.30 -2.21 -25.41
C LYS A 54 -2.47 -3.27 -26.51
N ASN A 55 -3.15 -4.38 -26.22
CA ASN A 55 -3.35 -5.45 -27.20
C ASN A 55 -4.52 -5.19 -28.17
N LYS A 56 -5.46 -4.28 -27.83
CA LYS A 56 -6.59 -3.94 -28.71
C LYS A 56 -6.20 -3.01 -29.87
N LYS A 57 -5.12 -2.23 -29.74
CA LYS A 57 -4.63 -1.33 -30.82
C LYS A 57 -3.86 -2.04 -31.94
N LYS A 58 -3.38 -3.27 -31.71
CA LYS A 58 -2.65 -4.05 -32.74
C LYS A 58 -3.53 -4.89 -33.66
N LYS A 59 -4.84 -5.00 -33.38
CA LYS A 59 -5.76 -5.85 -34.17
C LYS A 59 -6.69 -5.08 -35.10
N ALA A 60 -6.52 -3.77 -35.23
CA ALA A 60 -7.30 -2.90 -36.13
C ALA A 60 -6.48 -2.43 -37.35
N LEU A 61 -5.27 -2.97 -37.55
CA LEU A 61 -4.38 -2.65 -38.66
C LEU A 61 -3.70 -3.93 -39.20
N ALA A 62 -4.50 -4.98 -39.43
CA ALA A 62 -4.13 -6.17 -40.17
C ALA A 62 -5.30 -6.55 -41.07
#